data_AF-A0A8H7TKR3-F1
#
_entry.id   AF-A0A8H7TKR3-F1
#
_cell.length_a   1.000
_cell.length_b   1.000
_cell.length_c   1.000
_cell.angle_alpha   90.00
_cell.angle_beta   90.00
_cell.angle_gamma   90.00
#
_symmetry.space_group_name_H-M   'P 1'
#
loop_
_entity.id
_entity.type
_entity.pdbx_description
1 polymer ?
#
loop_
_entity_poly.entity_id
_entity_poly.type
_entity_poly.pdbx_seq_one_letter_code
_entity_poly.pdbx_strand_id
1 'polypeptide(L)' 'MKIYYLGMLKNDVTPAHELCAEKDLSAYGIFTRGTISDLMTLSAKTIAERTPPGRRQDVKSNGM' A
#
# COMPACT_ATOMS: atom_id res chain seq x y z
N MET A 1 10.56 -6.72 -13.29
CA MET A 1 9.81 -5.75 -12.47
C MET A 1 9.33 -6.47 -11.21
N LYS A 2 9.42 -5.85 -10.03
CA LYS A 2 8.97 -6.45 -8.76
C LYS A 2 7.73 -5.72 -8.25
N ILE A 3 6.80 -6.47 -7.62
CA ILE A 3 5.63 -5.94 -6.92
C ILE A 3 5.91 -6.11 -5.42
N TYR A 4 5.90 -5.01 -4.67
CA TYR A 4 6.24 -5.04 -3.24
C TYR A 4 5.02 -5.20 -2.34
N TYR A 5 3.85 -4.77 -2.82
CA TYR A 5 2.61 -4.76 -2.05
C TYR A 5 1.43 -4.98 -3.00
N LEU A 6 0.53 -5.87 -2.63
CA LEU A 6 -0.79 -6.05 -3.25
C LEU A 6 -1.82 -6.20 -2.14
N GLY A 7 -2.91 -5.45 -2.18
CA GLY A 7 -3.94 -5.52 -1.16
C GLY A 7 -5.32 -5.16 -1.65
N MET A 8 -6.33 -5.63 -0.93
CA MET A 8 -7.73 -5.25 -1.11
C MET A 8 -8.14 -4.37 0.06
N LEU A 9 -8.59 -3.15 -0.25
CA LEU A 9 -8.99 -2.17 0.74
C LEU A 9 -10.45 -1.78 0.52
N LYS A 10 -11.21 -1.66 1.61
CA LYS A 10 -12.54 -1.05 1.62
C LYS A 10 -12.38 0.45 1.85
N ASN A 11 -12.68 1.26 0.83
CA ASN A 11 -12.60 2.71 0.85
C ASN A 11 -13.94 3.42 1.15
N ASP A 12 -14.98 2.68 1.47
CA ASP A 12 -16.33 3.18 1.79
C ASP A 12 -16.44 3.79 3.20
N VAL A 13 -15.49 3.48 4.08
CA VAL A 13 -15.41 4.00 5.46
C VAL A 13 -14.07 4.70 5.64
N THR A 14 -14.07 5.85 6.32
CA THR A 14 -12.84 6.57 6.71
C THR A 14 -12.52 6.28 8.19
N PRO A 15 -11.34 5.71 8.53
CA PRO A 15 -10.20 5.42 7.65
C PRO A 15 -10.37 4.16 6.80
N ALA A 16 -9.68 4.10 5.65
CA ALA A 16 -9.78 2.94 4.75
C ALA A 16 -9.33 1.65 5.44
N HIS A 17 -10.13 0.60 5.30
CA HIS A 17 -9.90 -0.67 5.96
C HIS A 17 -9.21 -1.66 5.02
N GLU A 18 -8.03 -2.15 5.39
CA GLU A 18 -7.31 -3.21 4.66
C GLU A 18 -7.97 -4.55 5.01
N LEU A 19 -8.50 -5.25 4.01
CA LEU A 19 -9.15 -6.55 4.19
C LEU A 19 -8.12 -7.68 4.12
N CYS A 20 -7.24 -7.61 3.14
CA CYS A 20 -6.12 -8.52 2.96
C CYS A 20 -5.00 -7.80 2.22
N ALA A 21 -3.75 -8.19 2.51
CA ALA A 21 -2.58 -7.71 1.80
C ALA A 21 -1.49 -8.77 1.79
N GLU A 22 -0.77 -8.84 0.69
CA GLU A 22 0.43 -9.66 0.49
C GLU A 22 1.61 -8.74 0.17
N LYS A 23 2.78 -9.02 0.76
CA LYS A 23 3.96 -8.15 0.66
C LYS A 23 5.21 -8.97 0.40
N ASP A 24 5.82 -8.77 -0.77
CA ASP A 24 7.16 -9.31 -1.05
C ASP A 24 8.21 -8.24 -0.78
N LEU A 25 8.85 -8.34 0.40
CA LEU A 25 9.94 -7.45 0.81
C LEU A 25 11.30 -8.15 0.82
N SER A 26 11.43 -9.25 0.08
CA SER A 26 12.68 -10.02 -0.01
C SER A 26 13.87 -9.19 -0.51
N ALA A 27 13.60 -8.15 -1.31
CA ALA A 27 14.61 -7.23 -1.83
C ALA A 27 15.22 -6.28 -0.78
N TYR A 28 14.58 -6.14 0.39
CA TYR A 28 15.03 -5.23 1.45
C TYR A 28 15.81 -5.96 2.55
N GLY A 29 16.67 -5.23 3.26
CA GLY A 29 17.45 -5.77 4.37
C GLY A 29 16.58 -6.17 5.55
N ILE A 30 16.93 -7.26 6.24
CA ILE A 30 16.12 -7.89 7.30
C ILE A 30 15.69 -6.88 8.38
N PHE A 31 16.57 -5.97 8.77
CA PHE A 31 16.29 -4.94 9.78
C PHE A 31 15.36 -3.82 9.30
N THR A 32 15.24 -3.62 7.99
CA THR A 32 14.39 -2.57 7.37
C THR A 32 13.04 -3.11 6.89
N ARG A 33 12.88 -4.43 6.75
CA ARG A 33 11.66 -5.06 6.21
C ARG A 33 10.41 -4.70 6.99
N GLY A 34 10.47 -4.64 8.32
CA GLY A 34 9.33 -4.26 9.16
C GLY A 34 8.85 -2.84 8.86
N THR A 35 9.75 -1.87 8.93
CA THR A 35 9.44 -0.46 8.65
C THR A 35 8.89 -0.24 7.23
N ILE A 36 9.44 -0.94 6.24
CA ILE A 36 8.97 -0.83 4.85
C ILE A 36 7.59 -1.48 4.70
N SER A 37 7.33 -2.60 5.37
CA SER A 37 6.00 -3.22 5.41
C SER A 37 4.95 -2.26 5.92
N ASP A 38 5.23 -1.54 7.01
CA ASP A 38 4.32 -0.58 7.61
C ASP A 38 4.11 0.63 6.69
N LEU A 39 5.18 1.12 6.07
CA LEU A 39 5.13 2.21 5.09
C LEU A 39 4.24 1.85 3.89
N MET A 40 4.33 0.62 3.38
CA MET A 40 3.50 0.16 2.25
C MET A 40 2.01 0.13 2.62
N THR A 41 1.66 -0.38 3.82
CA THR A 41 0.26 -0.38 4.28
C THR A 41 -0.26 1.04 4.52
N LEU A 42 0.53 1.92 5.12
CA LEU A 42 0.14 3.32 5.33
C LEU A 42 -0.10 4.03 4.00
N SER A 43 0.79 3.81 3.03
CA SER A 43 0.68 4.38 1.68
C SER A 43 -0.56 3.86 0.96
N ALA A 44 -0.82 2.55 1.01
CA ALA A 44 -2.00 1.94 0.40
C ALA A 44 -3.30 2.50 1.00
N LYS A 45 -3.39 2.65 2.32
CA LYS A 45 -4.54 3.28 2.99
C LYS A 45 -4.73 4.73 2.56
N THR A 46 -3.66 5.51 2.52
CA THR A 46 -3.71 6.92 2.09
C THR A 46 -4.19 7.07 0.65
N ILE A 47 -3.74 6.18 -0.25
CA ILE A 47 -4.16 6.17 -1.65
C ILE A 47 -5.62 5.74 -1.78
N ALA A 48 -6.03 4.71 -1.04
CA ALA A 48 -7.41 4.23 -1.04
C ALA A 48 -8.41 5.29 -0.55
N GLU A 49 -8.04 6.06 0.50
CA GLU A 49 -8.86 7.17 1.01
C GLU A 49 -9.01 8.31 -0.01
N ARG A 50 -7.99 8.54 -0.84
CA ARG A 50 -8.00 9.61 -1.86
C ARG A 50 -8.60 9.18 -3.19
N THR A 51 -8.83 7.88 -3.39
CA THR A 51 -9.35 7.33 -4.64
C THR A 51 -10.85 7.09 -4.52
N PRO A 52 -11.71 7.89 -5.20
CA PRO A 52 -13.14 7.69 -5.17
C PRO A 52 -13.54 6.38 -5.87
N PRO A 53 -14.67 5.76 -5.48
CA PRO A 53 -15.18 4.55 -6.13
C PRO A 53 -15.32 4.72 -7.65
N GLY A 54 -14.93 3.70 -8.41
CA GLY A 54 -15.01 3.70 -9.88
C GLY A 54 -13.88 4.46 -10.58
N ARG A 55 -12.94 5.07 -9.85
CA ARG A 55 -11.74 5.71 -10.42
C ARG A 55 -10.52 4.79 -10.30
N ARG A 56 -9.75 4.68 -11.39
CA ARG A 56 -8.39 4.13 -11.38
C ARG A 56 -7.39 5.28 -11.32
N GLN A 57 -6.40 5.19 -10.46
CA GLN A 57 -5.36 6.21 -10.31
C GLN A 57 -4.00 5.54 -10.15
N ASP A 58 -3.03 6.05 -10.90
CA ASP A 58 -1.63 5.73 -10.70
C ASP A 58 -0.98 6.87 -9.90
N VAL A 59 -0.39 6.52 -8.76
CA VAL A 59 0.28 7.49 -7.87
C VAL A 59 1.78 7.24 -7.93
N LYS A 60 2.52 8.23 -8.42
CA LYS A 60 3.98 8.21 -8.39
C LYS A 60 4.46 8.79 -7.05
N SER A 61 5.02 7.95 -6.19
CA SER A 61 5.78 8.42 -5.04
C SER A 61 7.17 8.84 -5.52
N ASN A 62 7.68 9.97 -5.02
CA ASN A 62 9.06 10.38 -5.30
C ASN A 62 9.99 9.37 -4.62
N GLY A 63 11.00 8.89 -5.35
CA GLY A 63 11.78 7.70 -4.98
C GLY A 63 12.30 7.75 -3.54
N MET A 64 12.11 6.63 -2.83
CA MET A 64 13.07 6.20 -1.82
C MET A 64 14.31 5.66 -2.53
#